data_AF-A0A1K1PJH5-F1
#
_entry.id   AF-A0A1K1PJH5-F1
#
_cell.length_a   1.000
_cell.length_b   1.000
_cell.length_c   1.000
_cell.angle_alpha   90.00
_cell.angle_beta   90.00
_cell.angle_gamma   90.00
#
_symmetry.space_group_name_H-M   'P 1'
#
loop_
_entity.id
_entity.type
_entity.pdbx_description
1 polymer ?
#
loop_
_entity_poly.entity_id
_entity_poly.type
_entity_poly.pdbx_seq_one_letter_code
_entity_poly.pdbx_strand_id
1 'polypeptide(L)'
;MFGIFKRKKNQEKIKNDFTEKHTEFYKKKFPKLPDTTIQKMASRKAEWEMDTERLKKEDVLSLLKKIKSPTIINDLFVENEKSKKLELDDFYRCPSEYFLMTKDEQDHYNVDAIIPFLSDPSFYKIYAYDTTRNGFLTFDIESPDEIEKTERFTWDGIFVSDILFWWECDVEKNRILEYGKALNLKWVEEILNSIENDLDNSTTASCTDWKNAIYTKYNMIIK
;
A
#
# COMPACT_ATOMS: atom_id res chain seq x y z
N MET A 1 14.54 -39.91 10.71
CA MET A 1 15.02 -38.98 11.76
C MET A 1 16.34 -38.26 11.40
N PHE A 2 17.31 -38.91 10.73
CA PHE A 2 18.60 -38.29 10.33
C PHE A 2 18.51 -37.14 9.29
N GLY A 3 17.51 -37.14 8.40
CA GLY A 3 17.36 -36.11 7.37
C GLY A 3 16.94 -34.72 7.90
N ILE A 4 16.14 -34.66 8.97
CA ILE A 4 15.62 -33.41 9.55
C ILE A 4 16.75 -32.64 10.26
N PHE A 5 17.60 -33.33 11.02
CA PHE A 5 18.75 -32.73 11.70
C PHE A 5 19.79 -32.14 10.74
N LYS A 6 20.04 -32.81 9.61
CA LYS A 6 20.99 -32.34 8.60
C LYS A 6 20.48 -31.08 7.88
N ARG A 7 19.16 -30.98 7.67
CA ARG A 7 18.50 -29.82 7.05
C ARG A 7 18.54 -28.58 7.95
N LYS A 8 18.25 -28.75 9.25
CA LYS A 8 18.34 -27.67 10.24
C LYS A 8 19.76 -27.09 10.38
N LYS A 9 20.78 -27.94 10.50
CA LYS A 9 22.19 -27.49 10.56
C LYS A 9 22.62 -26.73 9.31
N ASN A 10 22.09 -27.09 8.14
CA ASN A 10 22.43 -26.41 6.90
C ASN A 10 21.76 -25.04 6.81
N GLN A 11 20.51 -24.90 7.28
CA GLN A 11 19.81 -23.61 7.36
C GLN A 11 20.48 -22.67 8.37
N GLU A 12 20.89 -23.16 9.55
CA GLU A 12 21.64 -22.36 10.53
C GLU A 12 22.97 -21.85 9.97
N LYS A 13 23.70 -22.71 9.25
CA LYS A 13 24.96 -22.31 8.60
C LYS A 13 24.72 -21.19 7.57
N ILE A 14 23.74 -21.36 6.68
CA ILE A 14 23.39 -20.35 5.68
C ILE A 14 23.02 -19.02 6.35
N LYS A 15 22.19 -19.07 7.41
CA LYS A 15 21.81 -17.87 8.17
C LYS A 15 23.02 -17.15 8.76
N ASN A 16 23.97 -17.89 9.32
CA ASN A 16 25.20 -17.31 9.86
C ASN A 16 26.04 -16.65 8.75
N ASP A 17 26.19 -17.31 7.60
CA ASP A 17 26.96 -16.77 6.46
C ASP A 17 26.34 -15.45 5.95
N PHE A 18 25.00 -15.37 5.84
CA PHE A 18 24.30 -14.14 5.49
C PHE A 18 24.44 -13.05 6.56
N THR A 19 24.34 -13.42 7.83
CA THR A 19 24.45 -12.49 8.96
C THR A 19 25.85 -11.86 9.02
N GLU A 20 26.90 -12.65 8.79
CA GLU A 20 28.28 -12.17 8.76
C GLU A 20 28.50 -11.19 7.60
N LYS A 21 28.05 -11.56 6.39
CA LYS A 21 28.09 -10.68 5.21
C LYS A 21 27.41 -9.33 5.46
N HIS A 22 26.21 -9.33 6.04
CA HIS A 22 25.47 -8.09 6.32
C HIS A 22 26.09 -7.30 7.47
N THR A 23 26.70 -7.96 8.46
CA THR A 23 27.44 -7.31 9.53
C THR A 23 28.60 -6.48 8.97
N GLU A 24 29.40 -7.05 8.07
CA GLU A 24 30.51 -6.34 7.42
C GLU A 24 30.02 -5.13 6.63
N PHE A 25 28.93 -5.29 5.87
CA PHE A 25 28.30 -4.20 5.13
C PHE A 25 27.87 -3.05 6.05
N TYR A 26 27.16 -3.35 7.14
CA TYR A 26 26.67 -2.33 8.06
C TYR A 26 27.77 -1.69 8.91
N LYS A 27 28.82 -2.42 9.30
CA LYS A 27 30.01 -1.84 9.95
C LYS A 27 30.68 -0.81 9.05
N LYS A 28 30.80 -1.09 7.75
CA LYS A 28 31.36 -0.15 6.77
C LYS A 28 30.46 1.07 6.55
N LYS A 29 29.14 0.86 6.47
CA LYS A 29 28.17 1.94 6.20
C LYS A 29 27.91 2.83 7.42
N PHE A 30 27.96 2.27 8.62
CA PHE A 30 27.60 2.94 9.88
C PHE A 30 28.64 2.67 10.98
N PRO A 31 29.89 3.14 10.83
CA PRO A 31 31.01 2.78 11.71
C PRO A 31 30.87 3.28 13.16
N LYS A 32 29.91 4.18 13.43
CA LYS A 32 29.65 4.74 14.76
C LYS A 32 28.53 4.01 15.52
N LEU A 33 27.81 3.08 14.88
CA LEU A 33 26.75 2.34 15.55
C LEU A 33 27.33 1.25 16.47
N PRO A 34 26.70 0.95 17.62
CA PRO A 34 27.09 -0.16 18.46
C PRO A 34 27.04 -1.50 17.71
N ASP A 35 28.01 -2.38 17.96
CA ASP A 35 28.08 -3.70 17.35
C ASP A 35 26.80 -4.53 17.59
N THR A 36 26.16 -4.37 18.75
CA THR A 36 24.88 -5.03 19.07
C THR A 36 23.75 -4.58 18.14
N THR A 37 23.69 -3.30 17.79
CA THR A 37 22.71 -2.76 16.83
C THR A 37 23.00 -3.28 15.43
N ILE A 38 24.27 -3.28 15.02
CA ILE A 38 24.68 -3.79 13.71
C ILE A 38 24.33 -5.28 13.56
N GLN A 39 24.60 -6.08 14.59
CA GLN A 39 24.27 -7.51 14.62
C GLN A 39 22.76 -7.76 14.50
N LYS A 40 21.93 -6.95 15.18
CA LYS A 40 20.48 -7.02 15.06
C LYS A 40 20.02 -6.70 13.63
N MET A 41 20.53 -5.62 13.04
CA MET A 41 20.21 -5.24 11.65
C MET A 41 20.63 -6.31 10.65
N ALA A 42 21.84 -6.85 10.80
CA ALA A 42 22.38 -7.90 9.94
C ALA A 42 21.59 -9.20 10.04
N SER A 43 21.24 -9.62 11.26
CA SER A 43 20.44 -10.82 11.50
C SER A 43 19.05 -10.70 10.88
N ARG A 44 18.41 -9.54 11.06
CA ARG A 44 17.07 -9.27 10.48
C ARG A 44 17.14 -9.25 8.95
N LYS A 45 18.18 -8.64 8.37
CA LYS A 45 18.39 -8.62 6.92
C LYS A 45 18.64 -10.02 6.35
N ALA A 46 19.41 -10.85 7.06
CA ALA A 46 19.63 -12.25 6.70
C ALA A 46 18.32 -13.06 6.74
N GLU A 47 17.48 -12.87 7.76
CA GLU A 47 16.15 -13.47 7.84
C GLU A 47 15.29 -13.10 6.62
N TRP A 48 15.24 -11.82 6.25
CA TRP A 48 14.47 -11.35 5.08
C TRP A 48 14.95 -11.89 3.73
N GLU A 49 16.26 -12.13 3.57
CA GLU A 49 16.81 -12.68 2.33
C GLU A 49 16.59 -14.19 2.22
N MET A 50 16.48 -14.87 3.36
CA MET A 50 16.21 -16.31 3.42
C MET A 50 14.71 -16.63 3.37
N ASP A 51 13.86 -15.71 3.80
CA ASP A 51 12.41 -15.84 3.69
C ASP A 51 11.98 -15.64 2.23
N THR A 52 11.85 -16.75 1.52
CA THR A 52 11.43 -16.78 0.12
C THR A 52 9.93 -16.66 -0.06
N GLU A 53 9.14 -16.81 1.01
CA GLU A 53 7.68 -16.84 0.97
C GLU A 53 7.06 -15.48 1.28
N ARG A 54 7.82 -14.55 1.87
CA ARG A 54 7.37 -13.15 2.04
C ARG A 54 7.08 -12.46 0.72
N LEU A 55 6.08 -11.58 0.76
CA LEU A 55 5.78 -10.63 -0.30
C LEU A 55 6.96 -9.66 -0.49
N LYS A 56 7.38 -9.45 -1.74
CA LYS A 56 8.45 -8.51 -2.12
C LYS A 56 7.89 -7.42 -3.03
N LYS A 57 8.65 -6.32 -3.17
CA LYS A 57 8.27 -5.18 -4.02
C LYS A 57 8.05 -5.61 -5.48
N GLU A 58 8.83 -6.56 -5.96
CA GLU A 58 8.76 -7.09 -7.31
C GLU A 58 7.44 -7.82 -7.59
N ASP A 59 6.87 -8.47 -6.57
CA ASP A 59 5.59 -9.17 -6.67
C ASP A 59 4.45 -8.16 -6.82
N VAL A 60 4.47 -7.10 -6.01
CA VAL A 60 3.50 -5.98 -6.10
C VAL A 60 3.59 -5.28 -7.45
N LEU A 61 4.81 -4.99 -7.95
CA LEU A 61 4.99 -4.40 -9.28
C LEU A 61 4.47 -5.30 -10.40
N SER A 62 4.62 -6.62 -10.25
CA SER A 62 4.10 -7.59 -11.21
C SER A 62 2.57 -7.63 -11.19
N LEU A 63 1.97 -7.55 -10.00
CA LEU A 63 0.52 -7.42 -9.84
C LEU A 63 -0.02 -6.14 -10.45
N LEU A 64 0.58 -4.99 -10.15
CA LEU A 64 0.17 -3.68 -10.67
C LEU A 64 0.16 -3.66 -12.20
N LYS A 65 1.16 -4.27 -12.84
CA LYS A 65 1.19 -4.48 -14.29
C LYS A 65 0.06 -5.40 -14.77
N LYS A 66 -0.18 -6.52 -14.08
CA LYS A 66 -1.22 -7.50 -14.42
C LYS A 66 -2.61 -6.88 -14.40
N ILE A 67 -2.91 -6.07 -13.37
CA ILE A 67 -4.19 -5.36 -13.24
C ILE A 67 -4.27 -4.08 -14.08
N LYS A 68 -3.22 -3.77 -14.85
CA LYS A 68 -3.10 -2.58 -15.71
C LYS A 68 -3.30 -1.28 -14.93
N SER A 69 -2.70 -1.18 -13.74
CA SER A 69 -2.77 0.05 -12.95
C SER A 69 -2.20 1.24 -13.73
N PRO A 70 -2.70 2.46 -13.50
CA PRO A 70 -2.13 3.68 -14.08
C PRO A 70 -0.64 3.80 -13.80
N THR A 71 0.11 4.38 -14.75
CA THR A 71 1.57 4.54 -14.63
C THR A 71 1.97 5.29 -13.37
N ILE A 72 1.19 6.31 -12.96
CA ILE A 72 1.48 7.10 -11.76
C ILE A 72 1.53 6.25 -10.48
N ILE A 73 0.75 5.16 -10.41
CA ILE A 73 0.75 4.25 -9.26
C ILE A 73 2.08 3.52 -9.15
N ASN A 74 2.65 3.10 -10.29
CA ASN A 74 3.97 2.50 -10.30
C ASN A 74 5.03 3.52 -9.91
N ASP A 75 4.93 4.76 -10.42
CA ASP A 75 5.85 5.85 -10.07
C ASP A 75 5.78 6.18 -8.57
N LEU A 76 4.59 6.23 -7.96
CA LEU A 76 4.40 6.41 -6.52
C LEU A 76 4.98 5.23 -5.73
N PHE A 77 4.71 4.00 -6.16
CA PHE A 77 5.18 2.79 -5.47
C PHE A 77 6.71 2.64 -5.45
N VAL A 78 7.38 3.05 -6.54
CA VAL A 78 8.86 3.06 -6.59
C VAL A 78 9.46 4.39 -6.16
N GLU A 79 8.63 5.33 -5.69
CA GLU A 79 9.03 6.65 -5.20
C GLU A 79 9.86 7.44 -6.23
N ASN A 80 9.45 7.37 -7.49
CA ASN A 80 10.10 8.05 -8.61
C ASN A 80 9.92 9.57 -8.47
N GLU A 81 10.98 10.37 -8.65
CA GLU A 81 10.92 11.85 -8.65
C GLU A 81 9.85 12.43 -9.59
N LYS A 82 9.44 11.68 -10.63
CA LYS A 82 8.33 12.07 -11.51
C LYS A 82 6.99 12.18 -10.80
N SER A 83 6.73 11.38 -9.75
CA SER A 83 5.47 11.42 -9.00
C SER A 83 5.32 12.74 -8.23
N LYS A 84 6.42 13.38 -7.85
CA LYS A 84 6.44 14.65 -7.11
C LYS A 84 5.89 15.84 -7.89
N LYS A 85 5.87 15.77 -9.23
CA LYS A 85 5.37 16.87 -10.06
C LYS A 85 3.87 17.13 -9.87
N LEU A 86 3.14 16.08 -9.49
CA LEU A 86 1.71 16.16 -9.22
C LEU A 86 1.42 16.27 -7.73
N GLU A 87 2.42 16.33 -6.85
CA GLU A 87 2.22 16.38 -5.38
C GLU A 87 1.35 15.22 -4.83
N LEU A 88 1.09 14.19 -5.64
CA LEU A 88 0.35 13.00 -5.22
C LEU A 88 1.12 12.22 -4.14
N ASP A 89 2.43 12.46 -4.03
CA ASP A 89 3.26 11.87 -3.01
C ASP A 89 3.03 12.48 -1.61
N ASP A 90 2.34 13.63 -1.53
CA ASP A 90 1.82 14.17 -0.26
C ASP A 90 0.64 13.34 0.28
N PHE A 91 0.00 12.52 -0.57
CA PHE A 91 -1.13 11.68 -0.19
C PHE A 91 -0.81 10.18 -0.22
N TYR A 92 0.20 9.78 -1.00
CA TYR A 92 0.48 8.37 -1.25
C TYR A 92 1.97 8.05 -1.17
N ARG A 93 2.31 6.94 -0.52
CA ARG A 93 3.66 6.38 -0.45
C ARG A 93 3.66 4.89 -0.75
N CYS A 94 4.86 4.36 -0.99
CA CYS A 94 5.09 2.92 -0.96
C CYS A 94 4.81 2.41 0.48
N PRO A 95 4.03 1.33 0.66
CA PRO A 95 3.79 0.73 1.98
C PRO A 95 5.03 -0.05 2.44
N SER A 96 6.12 0.68 2.70
CA SER A 96 7.49 0.16 2.78
C SER A 96 7.69 -0.86 3.91
N GLU A 97 6.94 -0.69 4.97
CA GLU A 97 6.94 -1.41 6.23
C GLU A 97 6.55 -2.87 6.01
N TYR A 98 5.62 -3.17 5.09
CA TYR A 98 5.29 -4.54 4.71
C TYR A 98 6.50 -5.30 4.18
N PHE A 99 7.41 -4.63 3.47
CA PHE A 99 8.59 -5.29 2.91
C PHE A 99 9.73 -5.47 3.93
N LEU A 100 9.56 -4.93 5.15
CA LEU A 100 10.41 -5.11 6.31
C LEU A 100 9.84 -6.14 7.31
N MET A 101 8.63 -6.65 7.04
CA MET A 101 8.02 -7.74 7.80
C MET A 101 8.54 -9.10 7.33
N THR A 102 8.56 -10.06 8.25
CA THR A 102 8.69 -11.50 8.01
C THR A 102 7.38 -12.07 7.45
N LYS A 103 7.39 -13.25 6.84
CA LYS A 103 6.16 -13.90 6.36
C LYS A 103 5.11 -14.03 7.47
N ASP A 104 5.50 -14.49 8.66
CA ASP A 104 4.58 -14.64 9.79
C ASP A 104 3.91 -13.30 10.19
N GLU A 105 4.66 -12.19 10.16
CA GLU A 105 4.12 -10.85 10.43
C GLU A 105 3.21 -10.37 9.29
N GLN A 106 3.56 -10.66 8.05
CA GLN A 106 2.72 -10.32 6.90
C GLN A 106 1.41 -11.14 6.88
N ASP A 107 1.43 -12.38 7.36
CA ASP A 107 0.26 -13.27 7.40
C ASP A 107 -0.82 -12.78 8.36
N HIS A 108 -0.44 -11.98 9.36
CA HIS A 108 -1.39 -11.26 10.18
C HIS A 108 -2.32 -10.34 9.37
N TYR A 109 -1.86 -9.85 8.22
CA TYR A 109 -2.60 -9.00 7.30
C TYR A 109 -3.13 -9.75 6.07
N ASN A 110 -3.02 -11.08 6.06
CA ASN A 110 -3.45 -11.94 4.96
C ASN A 110 -2.82 -11.54 3.60
N VAL A 111 -1.52 -11.20 3.58
CA VAL A 111 -0.87 -10.68 2.36
C VAL A 111 -0.88 -11.63 1.17
N ASP A 112 -1.08 -12.93 1.38
CA ASP A 112 -1.18 -13.90 0.28
C ASP A 112 -2.42 -13.64 -0.58
N ALA A 113 -3.49 -13.09 0.01
CA ALA A 113 -4.70 -12.69 -0.68
C ALA A 113 -4.80 -11.17 -0.89
N ILE A 114 -4.33 -10.38 0.08
CA ILE A 114 -4.50 -8.93 0.18
C ILE A 114 -3.18 -8.23 -0.07
N ILE A 115 -2.96 -7.77 -1.29
CA ILE A 115 -1.65 -7.25 -1.72
C ILE A 115 -1.63 -5.72 -1.55
N PRO A 116 -0.87 -5.16 -0.59
CA PRO A 116 -0.76 -3.72 -0.41
C PRO A 116 0.06 -3.10 -1.54
N PHE A 117 -0.41 -1.96 -2.06
CA PHE A 117 0.26 -1.27 -3.17
C PHE A 117 0.43 0.24 -2.96
N LEU A 118 -0.30 0.87 -2.04
CA LEU A 118 -0.02 2.23 -1.57
C LEU A 118 -0.34 2.32 -0.07
N SER A 119 0.22 3.31 0.59
CA SER A 119 -0.24 3.78 1.91
C SER A 119 -0.41 5.29 1.87
N ASP A 120 -1.09 5.85 2.86
CA ASP A 120 -0.90 7.27 3.20
C ASP A 120 0.52 7.52 3.75
N PRO A 121 0.96 8.78 3.87
CA PRO A 121 2.30 9.11 4.36
C PRO A 121 2.55 8.70 5.81
N SER A 122 1.50 8.54 6.63
CA SER A 122 1.62 8.14 8.03
C SER A 122 1.53 6.61 8.21
N PHE A 123 1.35 5.87 7.13
CA PHE A 123 1.23 4.41 7.10
C PHE A 123 0.05 3.85 7.94
N TYR A 124 -0.98 4.66 8.22
CA TYR A 124 -2.20 4.19 8.88
C TYR A 124 -3.18 3.59 7.87
N LYS A 125 -3.40 4.24 6.73
CA LYS A 125 -4.34 3.81 5.70
C LYS A 125 -3.60 3.07 4.60
N ILE A 126 -3.91 1.79 4.42
CA ILE A 126 -3.32 0.94 3.39
C ILE A 126 -4.29 0.78 2.23
N TYR A 127 -3.81 0.95 1.00
CA TYR A 127 -4.52 0.61 -0.23
C TYR A 127 -4.03 -0.74 -0.71
N ALA A 128 -4.97 -1.67 -0.89
CA ALA A 128 -4.65 -3.03 -1.27
C ALA A 128 -5.58 -3.56 -2.36
N TYR A 129 -5.13 -4.63 -3.00
CA TYR A 129 -5.91 -5.41 -3.95
C TYR A 129 -6.15 -6.80 -3.40
N ASP A 130 -7.41 -7.19 -3.31
CA ASP A 130 -7.84 -8.53 -2.96
C ASP A 130 -7.85 -9.40 -4.22
N THR A 131 -6.89 -10.32 -4.28
CA THR A 131 -6.70 -11.25 -5.40
C THR A 131 -7.75 -12.35 -5.44
N THR A 132 -8.46 -12.61 -4.34
CA THR A 132 -9.51 -13.64 -4.25
C THR A 132 -10.85 -13.07 -4.72
N ARG A 133 -11.18 -11.85 -4.28
CA ARG A 133 -12.43 -11.14 -4.63
C ARG A 133 -12.31 -10.22 -5.84
N ASN A 134 -11.11 -10.11 -6.42
CA ASN A 134 -10.79 -9.27 -7.58
C ASN A 134 -11.19 -7.80 -7.42
N GLY A 135 -10.92 -7.22 -6.25
CA GLY A 135 -11.34 -5.85 -5.92
C GLY A 135 -10.36 -5.10 -5.04
N PHE A 136 -10.51 -3.78 -5.02
CA PHE A 136 -9.66 -2.88 -4.26
C PHE A 136 -10.25 -2.60 -2.88
N LEU A 137 -9.43 -2.34 -1.88
CA LEU A 137 -9.87 -1.97 -0.54
C LEU A 137 -8.90 -0.99 0.11
N THR A 138 -9.40 -0.27 1.10
CA THR A 138 -8.56 0.44 2.07
C THR A 138 -8.82 -0.10 3.47
N PHE A 139 -7.78 -0.21 4.29
CA PHE A 139 -7.93 -0.62 5.70
C PHE A 139 -6.93 0.13 6.58
N ASP A 140 -7.22 0.18 7.87
CA ASP A 140 -6.30 0.69 8.88
C ASP A 140 -5.30 -0.42 9.28
N ILE A 141 -4.00 -0.13 9.22
CA ILE A 141 -2.94 -1.08 9.62
C ILE A 141 -3.10 -1.54 11.07
N GLU A 142 -3.70 -0.73 11.95
CA GLU A 142 -3.91 -1.10 13.35
C GLU A 142 -5.16 -1.98 13.56
N SER A 143 -5.97 -2.16 12.51
CA SER A 143 -7.22 -2.93 12.55
C SER A 143 -7.27 -4.07 11.51
N PRO A 144 -6.29 -5.01 11.51
CA PRO A 144 -6.21 -6.08 10.51
C PRO A 144 -7.42 -7.03 10.53
N ASP A 145 -8.07 -7.21 11.69
CA ASP A 145 -9.26 -8.06 11.84
C ASP A 145 -10.49 -7.55 11.06
N GLU A 146 -10.45 -6.30 10.55
CA GLU A 146 -11.54 -5.72 9.77
C GLU A 146 -11.41 -5.98 8.27
N ILE A 147 -10.23 -6.35 7.78
CA ILE A 147 -9.92 -6.52 6.34
C ILE A 147 -10.93 -7.42 5.63
N GLU A 148 -11.37 -8.49 6.29
CA GLU A 148 -12.30 -9.45 5.71
C GLU A 148 -13.71 -8.86 5.53
N LYS A 149 -14.14 -8.01 6.46
CA LYS A 149 -15.45 -7.35 6.47
C LYS A 149 -15.49 -6.12 5.58
N THR A 150 -14.35 -5.54 5.25
CA THR A 150 -14.24 -4.35 4.40
C THR A 150 -14.81 -4.64 3.01
N GLU A 151 -15.57 -3.69 2.47
CA GLU A 151 -16.07 -3.77 1.11
C GLU A 151 -14.93 -3.80 0.07
N ARG A 152 -15.22 -4.37 -1.09
CA ARG A 152 -14.32 -4.32 -2.24
C ARG A 152 -14.85 -3.34 -3.25
N PHE A 153 -13.95 -2.56 -3.83
CA PHE A 153 -14.27 -1.46 -4.72
C PHE A 153 -13.69 -1.70 -6.10
N THR A 154 -14.30 -1.04 -7.08
CA THR A 154 -13.67 -0.81 -8.38
C THR A 154 -12.46 0.12 -8.24
N TRP A 155 -11.69 0.28 -9.32
CA TRP A 155 -10.58 1.23 -9.34
C TRP A 155 -11.04 2.66 -9.00
N ASP A 156 -12.15 3.13 -9.56
CA ASP A 156 -12.69 4.44 -9.20
C ASP A 156 -13.15 4.51 -7.74
N GLY A 157 -13.76 3.42 -7.24
CA GLY A 157 -14.34 3.38 -5.90
C GLY A 157 -13.34 3.54 -4.77
N ILE A 158 -12.14 2.97 -4.89
CA ILE A 158 -11.12 3.05 -3.82
C ILE A 158 -10.67 4.50 -3.57
N PHE A 159 -10.77 5.39 -4.56
CA PHE A 159 -10.33 6.79 -4.47
C PHE A 159 -11.46 7.79 -4.16
N VAL A 160 -12.73 7.37 -4.04
CA VAL A 160 -13.83 8.32 -3.75
C VAL A 160 -13.60 9.07 -2.45
N SER A 161 -13.16 8.38 -1.40
CA SER A 161 -12.85 9.03 -0.11
C SER A 161 -11.74 10.07 -0.26
N ASP A 162 -10.79 9.85 -1.17
CA ASP A 162 -9.67 10.78 -1.38
C ASP A 162 -10.13 12.00 -2.18
N ILE A 163 -11.00 11.82 -3.18
CA ILE A 163 -11.63 12.93 -3.92
C ILE A 163 -12.41 13.84 -2.96
N LEU A 164 -13.21 13.24 -2.07
CA LEU A 164 -13.96 13.98 -1.06
C LEU A 164 -13.02 14.71 -0.09
N PHE A 165 -11.97 14.02 0.38
CA PHE A 165 -10.98 14.63 1.27
C PHE A 165 -10.25 15.81 0.64
N TRP A 166 -9.80 15.69 -0.63
CA TRP A 166 -9.15 16.80 -1.33
C TRP A 166 -10.09 18.00 -1.48
N TRP A 167 -11.35 17.74 -1.79
CA TRP A 167 -12.36 18.78 -1.87
C TRP A 167 -12.61 19.45 -0.50
N GLU A 168 -12.73 18.68 0.59
CA GLU A 168 -12.88 19.22 1.95
C GLU A 168 -11.68 20.03 2.44
N CYS A 169 -10.49 19.70 1.93
CA CYS A 169 -9.25 20.40 2.25
C CYS A 169 -8.97 21.60 1.32
N ASP A 170 -9.97 22.08 0.58
CA ASP A 170 -9.87 23.21 -0.34
C ASP A 170 -8.76 23.07 -1.41
N VAL A 171 -8.45 21.82 -1.82
CA VAL A 171 -7.57 21.60 -2.98
C VAL A 171 -8.28 22.14 -4.22
N GLU A 172 -7.57 22.94 -5.02
CA GLU A 172 -8.17 23.56 -6.21
C GLU A 172 -8.81 22.50 -7.13
N LYS A 173 -10.05 22.76 -7.59
CA LYS A 173 -10.80 21.85 -8.47
C LYS A 173 -9.98 21.35 -9.67
N ASN A 174 -9.26 22.25 -10.35
CA ASN A 174 -8.41 21.90 -11.48
C ASN A 174 -7.31 20.90 -11.09
N ARG A 175 -6.76 21.05 -9.89
CA ARG A 175 -5.74 20.16 -9.34
C ARG A 175 -6.33 18.77 -9.02
N ILE A 176 -7.52 18.71 -8.45
CA ILE A 176 -8.24 17.45 -8.24
C ILE A 176 -8.51 16.74 -9.57
N LEU A 177 -8.89 17.48 -10.62
CA LEU A 177 -9.09 16.92 -11.96
C LEU A 177 -7.78 16.39 -12.56
N GLU A 178 -6.64 17.05 -12.34
CA GLU A 178 -5.32 16.54 -12.72
C GLU A 178 -4.98 15.24 -11.99
N TYR A 179 -5.27 15.15 -10.69
CA TYR A 179 -5.09 13.92 -9.90
C TYR A 179 -5.95 12.80 -10.47
N GLY A 180 -7.22 13.07 -10.72
CA GLY A 180 -8.14 12.15 -11.36
C GLY A 180 -7.62 11.62 -12.69
N LYS A 181 -7.15 12.51 -13.57
CA LYS A 181 -6.58 12.13 -14.85
C LYS A 181 -5.33 11.26 -14.71
N ALA A 182 -4.42 11.61 -13.80
CA ALA A 182 -3.20 10.85 -13.57
C ALA A 182 -3.51 9.44 -13.04
N LEU A 183 -4.46 9.35 -12.10
CA LEU A 183 -4.97 8.10 -11.53
C LEU A 183 -5.96 7.38 -12.46
N ASN A 184 -6.23 7.90 -13.67
CA ASN A 184 -7.20 7.33 -14.62
C ASN A 184 -8.60 7.09 -14.00
N LEU A 185 -9.05 8.04 -13.19
CA LEU A 185 -10.37 8.02 -12.55
C LEU A 185 -11.39 8.66 -13.50
N LYS A 186 -12.45 7.91 -13.79
CA LYS A 186 -13.46 8.26 -14.79
C LYS A 186 -14.42 9.33 -14.30
N TRP A 187 -14.75 9.34 -13.01
CA TRP A 187 -15.93 10.04 -12.48
C TRP A 187 -15.61 11.30 -11.66
N VAL A 188 -14.37 11.79 -11.68
CA VAL A 188 -13.94 12.87 -10.79
C VAL A 188 -14.71 14.16 -11.05
N GLU A 189 -14.89 14.53 -12.31
CA GLU A 189 -15.62 15.74 -12.68
C GLU A 189 -17.09 15.67 -12.25
N GLU A 190 -17.75 14.55 -12.50
CA GLU A 190 -19.15 14.36 -12.12
C GLU A 190 -19.35 14.29 -10.60
N ILE A 191 -18.37 13.74 -9.86
CA ILE A 191 -18.38 13.76 -8.40
C ILE A 191 -18.28 15.20 -7.89
N LEU A 192 -17.29 15.98 -8.33
CA LEU A 192 -17.11 17.37 -7.89
C LEU A 192 -18.33 18.24 -8.23
N ASN A 193 -18.86 18.10 -9.44
CA ASN A 193 -20.06 18.83 -9.85
C ASN A 193 -21.29 18.43 -9.02
N SER A 194 -21.40 17.16 -8.58
CA SER A 194 -22.52 16.76 -7.72
C SER A 194 -22.46 17.40 -6.33
N ILE A 195 -21.26 17.56 -5.76
CA ILE A 195 -21.06 18.20 -4.45
C ILE A 195 -21.42 19.69 -4.53
N GLU A 196 -20.93 20.40 -5.54
CA GLU A 196 -21.21 21.83 -5.75
C GLU A 196 -22.72 22.10 -5.92
N ASN A 197 -23.42 21.27 -6.71
CA ASN A 197 -24.86 21.43 -6.93
C ASN A 197 -25.70 21.12 -5.68
N ASP A 198 -25.27 20.18 -4.82
CA ASP A 198 -25.99 19.86 -3.58
C ASP A 198 -25.83 20.97 -2.53
N LEU A 199 -24.66 21.63 -2.48
CA LEU A 199 -24.40 22.78 -1.61
C LEU A 199 -25.29 23.98 -1.97
N ASP A 200 -25.46 24.24 -3.26
CA ASP A 200 -26.36 25.29 -3.75
C ASP A 200 -27.83 25.03 -3.39
N ASN A 201 -28.20 23.76 -3.14
CA ASN A 201 -29.57 23.34 -2.81
C ASN A 201 -29.83 23.13 -1.31
N SER A 202 -28.92 23.57 -0.43
CA SER A 202 -29.09 23.69 1.03
C SER A 202 -29.28 22.39 1.86
N THR A 203 -29.07 21.21 1.26
CA THR A 203 -29.02 19.96 2.03
C THR A 203 -27.61 19.71 2.55
N THR A 204 -27.42 19.84 3.86
CA THR A 204 -26.18 19.48 4.59
C THR A 204 -26.00 17.95 4.62
N ALA A 205 -25.75 17.33 3.46
CA ALA A 205 -25.32 15.94 3.40
C ALA A 205 -23.92 15.83 4.01
N SER A 206 -23.68 14.81 4.83
CA SER A 206 -22.32 14.54 5.33
C SER A 206 -21.45 13.93 4.23
N CYS A 207 -20.12 13.99 4.34
CA CYS A 207 -19.23 13.27 3.43
C CYS A 207 -19.47 11.76 3.40
N THR A 208 -20.01 11.19 4.49
CA THR A 208 -20.43 9.79 4.51
C THR A 208 -21.64 9.56 3.60
N ASP A 209 -22.60 10.48 3.60
CA ASP A 209 -23.79 10.39 2.74
C ASP A 209 -23.40 10.53 1.25
N TRP A 210 -22.53 11.50 0.92
CA TRP A 210 -22.01 11.65 -0.43
C TRP A 210 -21.26 10.42 -0.89
N LYS A 211 -20.36 9.88 -0.05
CA LYS A 211 -19.61 8.67 -0.37
C LYS A 211 -20.55 7.50 -0.74
N ASN A 212 -21.56 7.24 0.08
CA ASN A 212 -22.52 6.16 -0.16
C ASN A 212 -23.37 6.40 -1.42
N ALA A 213 -23.78 7.64 -1.65
CA ALA A 213 -24.52 8.04 -2.85
C ALA A 213 -23.69 7.85 -4.12
N ILE A 214 -22.42 8.26 -4.12
CA ILE A 214 -21.47 8.09 -5.22
C ILE A 214 -21.25 6.60 -5.51
N TYR A 215 -20.97 5.79 -4.48
CA TYR A 215 -20.78 4.35 -4.64
C TYR A 215 -21.98 3.66 -5.27
N THR A 216 -23.18 4.03 -4.85
CA THR A 216 -24.43 3.48 -5.40
C THR A 216 -24.66 3.94 -6.83
N LYS A 217 -24.55 5.26 -7.08
CA LYS A 217 -24.82 5.89 -8.39
C LYS A 217 -23.94 5.34 -9.50
N TYR A 218 -22.66 5.08 -9.20
CA TYR A 218 -21.68 4.63 -10.18
C TYR A 218 -21.31 3.14 -10.06
N ASN A 219 -22.03 2.38 -9.22
CA ASN A 219 -21.84 0.94 -9.01
C ASN A 219 -20.37 0.58 -8.71
N MET A 220 -19.80 1.25 -7.70
CA MET A 220 -18.37 1.17 -7.38
C MET A 220 -18.02 0.08 -6.36
N ILE A 221 -19.01 -0.59 -5.78
CA ILE A 221 -18.81 -1.73 -4.86
C ILE A 221 -18.91 -3.03 -5.66
N ILE A 222 -17.91 -3.90 -5.47
CA ILE A 222 -17.86 -5.24 -6.03
C ILE A 222 -18.61 -6.17 -5.07
N LYS A 223 -19.61 -6.88 -5.62
CA LYS A 223 -20.47 -7.83 -4.90
C LYS A 223 -19.93 -9.25 -4.96
#